data_AF-A0A2J6SX78-F1
#
_entry.id   AF-A0A2J6SX78-F1
#
_cell.length_a   1.000
_cell.length_b   1.000
_cell.length_c   1.000
_cell.angle_alpha   90.00
_cell.angle_beta   90.00
_cell.angle_gamma   90.00
#
_symmetry.space_group_name_H-M   'P 1'
#
loop_
_entity.id
_entity.type
_entity.pdbx_description
1 polymer ?
#
loop_
_entity_poly.entity_id
_entity_poly.type
_entity_poly.pdbx_seq_one_letter_code
_entity_poly.pdbx_strand_id
1 'polypeptide(L)'
;MAEDSYQTLLSILRDRDVPHDRDAIKAAFNDPDNQTAIQTWIQEYLTPETLLTRDEAALYATLLKNGQVEALAAQDLSIAQAFTHQEIQNAIEELKRSTAAIEKQTEALRLQQNAMASLVKNDKRTSQTRAHTEKGQVRKWEVEKGHINAAIEELSQSLKYQIVDLEQQSKATDAGVRQTVDNILKSDDKLLLSLQKLASDLDPGQSGDDDTIARIRDLCARLIKHTVEGIRTRLDRIYLDTLKSSNTSNGHDSDNQVNDLQEELESLYSEILPVAQMSAEQQYLEPALRTIAATNGQGQERSVKAVKYICECLTFLVNRIETLLERIEESQCHRMALQFVVDSAKKELARPEPSTTKPSSPTKPNTQRRRKSSSSQTSPIRARTTRRRSSGHDEDIEPEQQLARNLGIILPAEGVSDTARVEALEKMLSERITRLESHANSLQSTAETSISSHLLDAQITLGLLRDSLLAETLYGKVRLIDPDVESDVSKFDHEVQDLQRSLDAVELHALQAKNINREQLVERWSR
;
A
#
# COMPACT_ATOMS: atom_id res chain seq x y z
N MET A 1 66.59 -110.81 10.90
CA MET A 1 67.71 -109.93 11.33
C MET A 1 68.71 -109.67 10.20
N ALA A 2 69.34 -110.68 9.57
CA ALA A 2 70.21 -110.46 8.40
C ALA A 2 69.46 -110.08 7.10
N GLU A 3 68.31 -110.72 6.86
CA GLU A 3 67.47 -110.47 5.67
C GLU A 3 66.88 -109.05 5.65
N ASP A 4 66.49 -108.49 6.81
CA ASP A 4 65.86 -107.17 6.90
C ASP A 4 66.85 -106.03 6.62
N SER A 5 68.10 -106.17 7.07
CA SER A 5 69.18 -105.23 6.75
C SER A 5 69.55 -105.25 5.26
N TYR A 6 69.50 -106.44 4.63
CA TYR A 6 69.75 -106.60 3.20
C TYR A 6 68.65 -105.95 2.35
N GLN A 7 67.37 -106.10 2.75
CA GLN A 7 66.25 -105.44 2.06
C GLN A 7 66.25 -103.92 2.23
N THR A 8 66.60 -103.42 3.42
CA THR A 8 66.71 -101.98 3.70
C THR A 8 67.82 -101.32 2.90
N LEU A 9 68.98 -101.99 2.74
CA LEU A 9 70.05 -101.50 1.87
C LEU A 9 69.60 -101.44 0.40
N LEU A 10 68.88 -102.46 -0.08
CA LEU A 10 68.40 -102.50 -1.46
C LEU A 10 67.30 -101.47 -1.76
N SER A 11 66.41 -101.16 -0.81
CA SER A 11 65.42 -100.10 -1.00
C SER A 11 66.08 -98.73 -1.07
N ILE A 12 67.04 -98.45 -0.19
CA ILE A 12 67.75 -97.16 -0.16
C ILE A 12 68.61 -96.95 -1.41
N LEU A 13 69.28 -98.00 -1.91
CA LEU A 13 70.06 -97.93 -3.15
C LEU A 13 69.16 -97.75 -4.39
N ARG A 14 67.96 -98.34 -4.38
CA ARG A 14 66.96 -98.17 -5.45
C ARG A 14 66.34 -96.79 -5.45
N ASP A 15 65.99 -96.23 -4.29
CA ASP A 15 65.37 -94.91 -4.18
C ASP A 15 66.31 -93.76 -4.60
N ARG A 16 67.62 -94.06 -4.71
CA ARG A 16 68.69 -93.10 -5.04
C ARG A 16 69.39 -93.36 -6.37
N ASP A 17 68.85 -94.27 -7.20
CA ASP A 17 69.37 -94.61 -8.54
C ASP A 17 70.88 -94.93 -8.57
N VAL A 18 71.40 -95.58 -7.53
CA VAL A 18 72.81 -96.01 -7.49
C VAL A 18 72.94 -97.38 -8.18
N PRO A 19 73.77 -97.54 -9.22
CA PRO A 19 73.92 -98.81 -9.91
C PRO A 19 74.59 -99.84 -9.00
N HIS A 20 73.89 -100.93 -8.70
CA HIS A 20 74.35 -102.01 -7.82
C HIS A 20 74.25 -103.39 -8.48
N ASP A 21 75.22 -104.25 -8.20
CA ASP A 21 75.22 -105.66 -8.63
C ASP A 21 74.66 -106.56 -7.53
N ARG A 22 73.48 -107.14 -7.77
CA ARG A 22 72.71 -107.83 -6.72
C ARG A 22 73.35 -109.14 -6.30
N ASP A 23 74.14 -109.76 -7.17
CA ASP A 23 74.75 -111.07 -6.91
C ASP A 23 76.04 -110.93 -6.09
N ALA A 24 76.79 -109.83 -6.27
CA ALA A 24 77.95 -109.49 -5.45
C ALA A 24 77.56 -109.14 -4.00
N ILE A 25 76.46 -108.41 -3.81
CA ILE A 25 75.98 -108.04 -2.46
C ILE A 25 75.41 -109.26 -1.73
N LYS A 26 74.76 -110.19 -2.43
CA LYS A 26 74.33 -111.48 -1.85
C LYS A 26 75.52 -112.34 -1.44
N ALA A 27 76.56 -112.40 -2.27
CA ALA A 27 77.78 -113.14 -1.97
C ALA A 27 78.48 -112.58 -0.71
N ALA A 28 78.57 -111.25 -0.59
CA ALA A 28 79.17 -110.59 0.58
C ALA A 28 78.36 -110.75 1.88
N PHE A 29 77.04 -110.88 1.80
CA PHE A 29 76.17 -111.16 2.96
C PHE A 29 76.17 -112.62 3.42
N ASN A 30 76.64 -113.55 2.58
CA ASN A 30 76.74 -114.98 2.90
C ASN A 30 78.03 -115.34 3.64
N ASP A 31 79.04 -114.45 3.66
CA ASP A 31 80.23 -114.58 4.52
C ASP A 31 79.94 -114.07 5.94
N PRO A 32 80.11 -114.90 6.99
CA PRO A 32 79.66 -114.56 8.35
C PRO A 32 80.45 -113.41 8.99
N ASP A 33 81.73 -113.23 8.65
CA ASP A 33 82.56 -112.13 9.15
C ASP A 33 82.19 -110.78 8.50
N ASN A 34 81.85 -110.78 7.21
CA ASN A 34 81.46 -109.56 6.48
C ASN A 34 80.03 -109.13 6.79
N GLN A 35 79.14 -110.06 7.12
CA GLN A 35 77.75 -109.76 7.44
C GLN A 35 77.60 -108.83 8.67
N THR A 36 78.40 -109.05 9.72
CA THR A 36 78.35 -108.22 10.92
C THR A 36 78.91 -106.82 10.67
N ALA A 37 80.01 -106.71 9.93
CA ALA A 37 80.60 -105.43 9.54
C ALA A 37 79.68 -104.60 8.62
N ILE A 38 78.98 -105.26 7.69
CA ILE A 38 78.01 -104.59 6.81
C ILE A 38 76.79 -104.13 7.60
N GLN A 39 76.31 -104.90 8.58
CA GLN A 39 75.19 -104.47 9.43
C GLN A 39 75.56 -103.28 10.32
N THR A 40 76.75 -103.27 10.92
CA THR A 40 77.22 -102.11 11.69
C THR A 40 77.37 -100.88 10.81
N TRP A 41 77.88 -101.04 9.59
CA TRP A 41 77.99 -99.95 8.63
C TRP A 41 76.62 -99.41 8.16
N ILE A 42 75.63 -100.28 7.93
CA ILE A 42 74.26 -99.88 7.59
C ILE A 42 73.63 -99.10 8.74
N GLN A 43 73.81 -99.54 9.99
CA GLN A 43 73.26 -98.86 11.15
C GLN A 43 73.93 -97.51 11.44
N GLU A 44 75.23 -97.39 11.15
CA GLU A 44 75.98 -96.16 11.40
C GLU A 44 75.79 -95.10 10.30
N TYR A 45 75.65 -95.52 9.03
CA TYR A 45 75.64 -94.58 7.90
C TYR A 45 74.29 -94.45 7.16
N LEU A 46 73.37 -95.41 7.30
CA LEU A 46 72.06 -95.41 6.59
C LEU A 46 70.87 -95.17 7.56
N THR A 47 70.95 -94.15 8.41
CA THR A 47 69.84 -93.66 9.25
C THR A 47 69.04 -92.54 8.56
N PRO A 48 67.73 -92.35 8.85
CA PRO A 48 66.91 -91.32 8.21
C PRO A 48 67.42 -89.89 8.43
N GLU A 49 68.17 -89.65 9.51
CA GLU A 49 68.83 -88.37 9.81
C GLU A 49 70.05 -88.08 8.91
N THR A 50 70.70 -89.12 8.37
CA THR A 50 71.88 -89.01 7.49
C THR A 50 71.52 -89.09 6.00
N LEU A 51 70.24 -89.30 5.68
CA LEU A 51 69.76 -89.50 4.32
C LEU A 51 68.96 -88.27 3.85
N LEU A 52 69.57 -87.41 3.02
CA LEU A 52 68.84 -86.35 2.30
C LEU A 52 67.67 -86.89 1.46
N THR A 53 66.51 -86.25 1.55
CA THR A 53 65.36 -86.56 0.70
C THR A 53 65.56 -86.07 -0.74
N ARG A 54 64.77 -86.58 -1.69
CA ARG A 54 64.92 -86.28 -3.13
C ARG A 54 64.82 -84.78 -3.45
N ASP A 55 63.96 -84.06 -2.74
CA ASP A 55 63.77 -82.62 -2.91
C ASP A 55 64.93 -81.82 -2.29
N GLU A 56 65.46 -82.27 -1.15
CA GLU A 56 66.66 -81.71 -0.53
C GLU A 56 67.92 -81.95 -1.38
N ALA A 57 68.03 -83.11 -2.01
CA ALA A 57 69.13 -83.42 -2.94
C ALA A 57 69.05 -82.56 -4.21
N ALA A 58 67.84 -82.30 -4.74
CA ALA A 58 67.64 -81.38 -5.85
C ALA A 58 67.99 -79.93 -5.46
N LEU A 59 67.56 -79.49 -4.28
CA LEU A 59 67.90 -78.18 -3.73
C LEU A 59 69.41 -78.03 -3.51
N TYR A 60 70.07 -79.03 -2.92
CA TYR A 60 71.52 -79.03 -2.73
C TYR A 60 72.26 -78.99 -4.07
N ALA A 61 71.82 -79.76 -5.07
CA ALA A 61 72.40 -79.71 -6.43
C ALA A 61 72.22 -78.34 -7.10
N THR A 62 71.09 -77.65 -6.88
CA THR A 62 70.90 -76.28 -7.37
C THR A 62 71.76 -75.26 -6.62
N LEU A 63 71.94 -75.42 -5.31
CA LEU A 63 72.80 -74.56 -4.49
C LEU A 63 74.28 -74.75 -4.83
N LEU A 64 74.71 -75.98 -5.15
CA LEU A 64 76.07 -76.32 -5.54
C LEU A 64 76.41 -75.75 -6.93
N LYS A 65 75.45 -75.79 -7.87
CA LYS A 65 75.57 -75.10 -9.17
C LYS A 65 75.65 -73.57 -9.03
N ASN A 66 75.01 -73.00 -8.02
CA ASN A 66 75.01 -71.57 -7.76
C ASN A 66 76.17 -71.09 -6.87
N GLY A 67 77.06 -71.99 -6.42
CA GLY A 67 78.23 -71.66 -5.59
C GLY A 67 77.90 -71.15 -4.18
N GLN A 68 76.65 -71.28 -3.73
CA GLN A 68 76.17 -70.74 -2.45
C GLN A 68 76.33 -71.72 -1.28
N VAL A 69 76.74 -72.95 -1.53
CA VAL A 69 76.94 -73.99 -0.50
C VAL A 69 78.07 -73.60 0.45
N GLU A 70 79.18 -73.06 -0.05
CA GLU A 70 80.30 -72.62 0.79
C GLU A 70 79.95 -71.38 1.62
N ALA A 71 79.08 -70.50 1.10
CA ALA A 71 78.61 -69.32 1.82
C ALA A 71 77.62 -69.66 2.94
N LEU A 72 76.77 -70.68 2.74
CA LEU A 72 75.82 -71.16 3.75
C LEU A 72 76.50 -72.03 4.81
N ALA A 73 77.56 -72.78 4.46
CA ALA A 73 78.36 -73.53 5.44
C ALA A 73 79.18 -72.63 6.37
N ALA A 74 79.53 -71.41 5.92
CA ALA A 74 80.22 -70.40 6.72
C ALA A 74 79.27 -69.55 7.58
N GLN A 75 77.95 -69.65 7.38
CA GLN A 75 76.95 -68.93 8.15
C GLN A 75 76.39 -69.80 9.27
N ASP A 76 76.26 -69.21 10.45
CA ASP A 76 75.61 -69.83 11.60
C ASP A 76 74.09 -69.92 11.34
N LEU A 77 73.66 -71.03 10.76
CA LEU A 77 72.26 -71.32 10.38
C LEU A 77 71.32 -71.41 11.60
N SER A 78 71.85 -71.30 12.82
CA SER A 78 71.08 -71.18 14.06
C SER A 78 70.26 -69.88 14.16
N ILE A 79 70.56 -68.87 13.34
CA ILE A 79 69.83 -67.58 13.31
C ILE A 79 68.61 -67.63 12.36
N ALA A 80 68.59 -68.57 11.41
CA ALA A 80 67.42 -68.82 10.57
C ALA A 80 66.39 -69.62 11.38
N GLN A 81 65.64 -68.92 12.23
CA GLN A 81 64.49 -69.50 12.91
C GLN A 81 63.56 -70.10 11.84
N ALA A 82 63.49 -71.42 11.81
CA ALA A 82 62.57 -72.13 10.93
C ALA A 82 61.16 -71.64 11.27
N PHE A 83 60.54 -70.91 10.34
CA PHE A 83 59.16 -70.48 10.49
C PHE A 83 58.32 -71.69 10.85
N THR A 84 57.64 -71.62 12.00
CA THR A 84 56.82 -72.75 12.42
C THR A 84 55.66 -72.83 11.43
N HIS A 85 55.28 -74.02 10.99
CA HIS A 85 54.16 -74.20 10.06
C HIS A 85 52.87 -73.46 10.52
N GLN A 86 52.70 -73.33 11.84
CA GLN A 86 51.66 -72.55 12.51
C GLN A 86 51.69 -71.04 12.18
N GLU A 87 52.87 -70.42 12.08
CA GLU A 87 53.03 -68.99 11.80
C GLU A 87 52.67 -68.67 10.35
N ILE A 88 53.05 -69.55 9.41
CA ILE A 88 52.65 -69.45 8.00
C ILE A 88 51.13 -69.60 7.87
N GLN A 89 50.54 -70.56 8.58
CA GLN A 89 49.09 -70.75 8.60
C GLN A 89 48.36 -69.53 9.17
N ASN A 90 48.84 -68.97 10.28
CA ASN A 90 48.29 -67.76 10.88
C ASN A 90 48.39 -66.55 9.92
N ALA A 91 49.52 -66.37 9.24
CA ALA A 91 49.72 -65.31 8.26
C ALA A 91 48.77 -65.47 7.05
N ILE A 92 48.54 -66.71 6.59
CA ILE A 92 47.57 -66.99 5.52
C ILE A 92 46.14 -66.67 5.98
N GLU A 93 45.77 -67.02 7.21
CA GLU A 93 44.46 -66.72 7.78
C GLU A 93 44.24 -65.22 8.00
N GLU A 94 45.26 -64.51 8.46
CA GLU A 94 45.24 -63.05 8.59
C GLU A 94 45.14 -62.36 7.23
N LEU A 95 45.89 -62.83 6.23
CA LEU A 95 45.79 -62.36 4.86
C LEU A 95 44.37 -62.58 4.32
N LYS A 96 43.79 -63.78 4.50
CA LYS A 96 42.40 -64.08 4.09
C LYS A 96 41.38 -63.18 4.79
N ARG A 97 41.54 -62.92 6.09
CA ARG A 97 40.69 -61.97 6.82
C ARG A 97 40.83 -60.55 6.26
N SER A 98 42.06 -60.13 5.95
CA SER A 98 42.34 -58.82 5.36
C SER A 98 41.73 -58.70 3.95
N THR A 99 41.90 -59.71 3.09
CA THR A 99 41.29 -59.74 1.75
C THR A 99 39.76 -59.67 1.83
N ALA A 100 39.14 -60.46 2.71
CA ALA A 100 37.69 -60.40 2.91
C ALA A 100 37.22 -59.04 3.45
N ALA A 101 38.00 -58.40 4.32
CA ALA A 101 37.70 -57.06 4.82
C ALA A 101 37.81 -56.00 3.70
N ILE A 102 38.82 -56.09 2.83
CA ILE A 102 39.00 -55.19 1.68
C ILE A 102 37.89 -55.40 0.64
N GLU A 103 37.49 -56.65 0.37
CA GLU A 103 36.35 -56.95 -0.50
C GLU A 103 35.07 -56.32 0.05
N LYS A 104 34.78 -56.50 1.34
CA LYS A 104 33.62 -55.87 1.98
C LYS A 104 33.68 -54.33 1.91
N GLN A 105 34.86 -53.73 2.07
CA GLN A 105 35.04 -52.28 1.94
C GLN A 105 34.84 -51.79 0.50
N THR A 106 35.37 -52.52 -0.49
CA THR A 106 35.20 -52.16 -1.91
C THR A 106 33.76 -52.32 -2.38
N GLU A 107 33.05 -53.34 -1.90
CA GLU A 107 31.60 -53.48 -2.11
C GLU A 107 30.83 -52.32 -1.47
N ALA A 108 31.14 -51.97 -0.22
CA ALA A 108 30.51 -50.83 0.45
C ALA A 108 30.78 -49.50 -0.29
N LEU A 109 32.00 -49.27 -0.78
CA LEU A 109 32.35 -48.10 -1.58
C LEU A 109 31.62 -48.09 -2.93
N ARG A 110 31.48 -49.24 -3.60
CA ARG A 110 30.65 -49.35 -4.82
C ARG A 110 29.19 -49.01 -4.55
N LEU A 111 28.62 -49.49 -3.44
CA LEU A 111 27.26 -49.13 -3.05
C LEU A 111 27.12 -47.63 -2.77
N GLN A 112 28.08 -47.03 -2.07
CA GLN A 112 28.11 -45.58 -1.83
C GLN A 112 28.26 -44.78 -3.13
N GLN A 113 29.13 -45.22 -4.04
CA GLN A 113 29.31 -44.59 -5.35
C GLN A 113 28.00 -44.66 -6.18
N ASN A 114 27.34 -45.82 -6.20
CA ASN A 114 26.06 -46.00 -6.89
C ASN A 114 24.95 -45.13 -6.26
N ALA A 115 24.89 -45.04 -4.93
CA ALA A 115 23.95 -44.19 -4.21
C ALA A 115 24.20 -42.70 -4.52
N MET A 116 25.46 -42.25 -4.50
CA MET A 116 25.81 -40.87 -4.88
C MET A 116 25.50 -40.59 -6.35
N ALA A 117 25.79 -41.51 -7.27
CA ALA A 117 25.46 -41.35 -8.68
C ALA A 117 23.94 -41.24 -8.89
N SER A 118 23.14 -42.01 -8.13
CA SER A 118 21.68 -41.91 -8.12
C SER A 118 21.19 -40.56 -7.58
N LEU A 119 21.77 -40.07 -6.47
CA LEU A 119 21.45 -38.75 -5.92
C LEU A 119 21.77 -37.62 -6.90
N VAL A 120 22.94 -37.64 -7.55
CA VAL A 120 23.30 -36.63 -8.57
C VAL A 120 22.35 -36.67 -9.76
N LYS A 121 21.95 -37.86 -10.23
CA LYS A 121 20.95 -37.99 -11.30
C LYS A 121 19.58 -37.44 -10.87
N ASN A 122 19.14 -37.74 -9.65
CA ASN A 122 17.88 -37.24 -9.10
C ASN A 122 17.91 -35.72 -8.90
N ASP A 123 19.02 -35.15 -8.45
CA ASP A 123 19.18 -33.72 -8.27
C ASP A 123 19.15 -32.98 -9.62
N LYS A 124 19.86 -33.50 -10.63
CA LYS A 124 19.78 -32.99 -12.02
C LYS A 124 18.35 -33.02 -12.56
N ARG A 125 17.62 -34.13 -12.37
CA ARG A 125 16.22 -34.25 -12.80
C ARG A 125 15.31 -33.28 -12.04
N THR A 126 15.52 -33.12 -10.74
CA THR A 126 14.75 -32.19 -9.90
C THR A 126 15.00 -30.74 -10.30
N SER A 127 16.26 -30.37 -10.51
CA SER A 127 16.66 -29.05 -10.99
C SER A 127 16.08 -28.73 -12.37
N GLN A 128 16.13 -29.68 -13.32
CA GLN A 128 15.50 -29.53 -14.63
C GLN A 128 13.98 -29.35 -14.53
N THR A 129 13.32 -30.13 -13.67
CA THR A 129 11.87 -30.02 -13.44
C THR A 129 11.52 -28.65 -12.85
N ARG A 130 12.29 -28.18 -11.86
CA ARG A 130 12.13 -26.84 -11.27
C ARG A 130 12.33 -25.73 -12.31
N ALA A 131 13.39 -25.79 -13.08
CA ALA A 131 13.67 -24.81 -14.14
C ALA A 131 12.56 -24.79 -15.21
N HIS A 132 11.98 -25.94 -15.55
CA HIS A 132 10.85 -26.01 -16.48
C HIS A 132 9.59 -25.37 -15.88
N THR A 133 9.27 -25.66 -14.61
CA THR A 133 8.13 -25.03 -13.93
C THR A 133 8.30 -23.52 -13.77
N GLU A 134 9.50 -23.05 -13.44
CA GLU A 134 9.82 -21.62 -13.31
C GLU A 134 9.67 -20.89 -14.64
N LYS A 135 10.21 -21.44 -15.74
CA LYS A 135 9.99 -20.90 -17.09
C LYS A 135 8.50 -20.85 -17.46
N GLY A 136 7.74 -21.86 -17.06
CA GLY A 136 6.28 -21.88 -17.25
C GLY A 136 5.57 -20.76 -16.47
N GLN A 137 5.96 -20.52 -15.22
CA GLN A 137 5.41 -19.44 -14.39
C GLN A 137 5.77 -18.06 -14.94
N VAL A 138 7.04 -17.84 -15.29
CA VAL A 138 7.49 -16.57 -15.88
C VAL A 138 6.73 -16.25 -17.16
N ARG A 139 6.50 -17.23 -18.04
CA ARG A 139 5.69 -17.04 -19.25
C ARG A 139 4.25 -16.66 -18.92
N LYS A 140 3.63 -17.30 -17.92
CA LYS A 140 2.27 -16.95 -17.49
C LYS A 140 2.21 -15.51 -16.97
N TRP A 141 3.17 -15.12 -16.13
CA TRP A 141 3.26 -13.77 -15.60
C TRP A 141 3.51 -12.72 -16.68
N GLU A 142 4.33 -13.03 -17.68
CA GLU A 142 4.58 -12.13 -18.81
C GLU A 142 3.30 -11.93 -19.65
N VAL A 143 2.54 -12.99 -19.89
CA VAL A 143 1.25 -12.91 -20.59
C VAL A 143 0.21 -12.14 -19.78
N GLU A 144 0.11 -12.39 -18.48
CA GLU A 144 -0.81 -11.69 -17.58
C GLU A 144 -0.44 -10.20 -17.46
N LYS A 145 0.85 -9.88 -17.33
CA LYS A 145 1.35 -8.50 -17.37
C LYS A 145 1.02 -7.83 -18.71
N GLY A 146 1.21 -8.54 -19.83
CA GLY A 146 0.84 -8.04 -21.15
C GLY A 146 -0.66 -7.76 -21.27
N HIS A 147 -1.50 -8.63 -20.72
CA HIS A 147 -2.96 -8.45 -20.69
C HIS A 147 -3.38 -7.26 -19.83
N ILE A 148 -2.80 -7.12 -18.63
CA ILE A 148 -3.05 -5.97 -17.74
C ILE A 148 -2.61 -4.68 -18.42
N ASN A 149 -1.43 -4.64 -19.03
CA ASN A 149 -0.95 -3.46 -19.74
C ASN A 149 -1.85 -3.08 -20.93
N ALA A 150 -2.34 -4.07 -21.69
CA ALA A 150 -3.30 -3.82 -22.77
C ALA A 150 -4.61 -3.25 -22.24
N ALA A 151 -5.14 -3.79 -21.13
CA ALA A 151 -6.34 -3.27 -20.49
C ALA A 151 -6.14 -1.84 -19.93
N ILE A 152 -4.97 -1.54 -19.35
CA ILE A 152 -4.62 -0.19 -18.89
C ILE A 152 -4.59 0.79 -20.06
N GLU A 153 -3.96 0.40 -21.18
CA GLU A 153 -3.89 1.25 -22.37
C GLU A 153 -5.29 1.50 -22.96
N GLU A 154 -6.13 0.47 -23.07
CA GLU A 154 -7.53 0.61 -23.51
C GLU A 154 -8.33 1.53 -22.58
N LEU A 155 -8.25 1.33 -21.26
CA LEU A 155 -8.94 2.19 -20.30
C LEU A 155 -8.43 3.64 -20.38
N SER A 156 -7.11 3.84 -20.54
CA SER A 156 -6.50 5.16 -20.69
C SER A 156 -6.96 5.87 -21.96
N GLN A 157 -7.13 5.14 -23.06
CA GLN A 157 -7.65 5.67 -24.31
C GLN A 157 -9.13 6.03 -24.16
N SER A 158 -9.93 5.17 -23.53
CA SER A 158 -11.33 5.46 -23.24
C SER A 158 -11.49 6.72 -22.37
N LEU A 159 -10.64 6.87 -21.35
CA LEU A 159 -10.60 8.07 -20.49
C LEU A 159 -10.22 9.31 -21.30
N LYS A 160 -9.23 9.24 -22.20
CA LYS A 160 -8.86 10.34 -23.11
C LYS A 160 -10.05 10.78 -23.96
N TYR A 161 -10.78 9.83 -24.55
CA TYR A 161 -11.96 10.14 -25.36
C TYR A 161 -13.05 10.79 -24.52
N GLN A 162 -13.34 10.26 -23.33
CA GLN A 162 -14.31 10.85 -22.40
C GLN A 162 -13.91 12.26 -21.95
N ILE A 163 -12.62 12.53 -21.71
CA ILE A 163 -12.13 13.87 -21.38
C ILE A 163 -12.43 14.85 -22.52
N VAL A 164 -12.10 14.48 -23.76
CA VAL A 164 -12.34 15.34 -24.93
C VAL A 164 -13.84 15.59 -25.15
N ASP A 165 -14.66 14.56 -24.98
CA ASP A 165 -16.12 14.66 -25.10
C ASP A 165 -16.72 15.58 -24.03
N LEU A 166 -16.34 15.40 -22.76
CA LEU A 166 -16.78 16.27 -21.66
C LEU A 166 -16.32 17.72 -21.84
N GLU A 167 -15.11 17.96 -22.35
CA GLU A 167 -14.64 19.31 -22.68
C GLU A 167 -15.45 19.94 -23.82
N GLN A 168 -15.80 19.17 -24.85
CA GLN A 168 -16.62 19.63 -25.95
C GLN A 168 -18.04 19.93 -25.49
N GLN A 169 -18.63 19.04 -24.69
CA GLN A 169 -19.94 19.22 -24.08
C GLN A 169 -19.95 20.49 -23.21
N SER A 170 -18.94 20.69 -22.37
CA SER A 170 -18.81 21.89 -21.53
C SER A 170 -18.77 23.20 -22.34
N LYS A 171 -18.04 23.21 -23.46
CA LYS A 171 -18.00 24.36 -24.38
C LYS A 171 -19.35 24.62 -25.04
N ALA A 172 -20.05 23.56 -25.45
CA ALA A 172 -21.37 23.66 -26.06
C ALA A 172 -22.41 24.18 -25.05
N THR A 173 -22.38 23.70 -23.80
CA THR A 173 -23.26 24.19 -22.74
C THR A 173 -22.98 25.66 -22.40
N ASP A 174 -21.72 26.08 -22.36
CA ASP A 174 -21.36 27.49 -22.10
C ASP A 174 -21.86 28.42 -23.23
N ALA A 175 -21.71 28.02 -24.49
CA ALA A 175 -22.27 28.76 -25.62
C ALA A 175 -23.81 28.84 -25.54
N GLY A 176 -24.47 27.74 -25.18
CA GLY A 176 -25.92 27.70 -24.96
C GLY A 176 -26.38 28.63 -23.85
N VAL A 177 -25.73 28.60 -22.68
CA VAL A 177 -26.04 29.49 -21.54
C VAL A 177 -25.88 30.95 -21.96
N ARG A 178 -24.76 31.33 -22.59
CA ARG A 178 -24.54 32.70 -23.08
C ARG A 178 -25.63 33.15 -24.05
N GLN A 179 -26.01 32.29 -25.00
CA GLN A 179 -27.08 32.60 -25.94
C GLN A 179 -28.43 32.80 -25.24
N THR A 180 -28.76 31.99 -24.23
CA THR A 180 -30.00 32.16 -23.46
C THR A 180 -30.01 33.45 -22.66
N VAL A 181 -28.90 33.81 -22.01
CA VAL A 181 -28.74 35.08 -21.28
C VAL A 181 -28.90 36.27 -22.22
N ASP A 182 -28.22 36.26 -23.37
CA ASP A 182 -28.32 37.33 -24.37
C ASP A 182 -29.75 37.50 -24.89
N ASN A 183 -30.46 36.40 -25.15
CA ASN A 183 -31.84 36.44 -25.63
C ASN A 183 -32.78 37.00 -24.58
N ILE A 184 -32.57 36.64 -23.31
CA ILE A 184 -33.38 37.15 -22.22
C ILE A 184 -33.10 38.63 -22.04
N LEU A 185 -31.85 39.07 -21.84
CA LEU A 185 -31.52 40.49 -21.69
C LEU A 185 -32.08 41.36 -22.83
N LYS A 186 -32.01 40.89 -24.09
CA LYS A 186 -32.65 41.59 -25.23
C LYS A 186 -34.18 41.69 -25.11
N SER A 187 -34.83 40.71 -24.49
CA SER A 187 -36.27 40.76 -24.19
C SER A 187 -36.60 41.74 -23.07
N ASP A 188 -35.76 41.80 -22.03
CA ASP A 188 -35.85 42.76 -20.92
C ASP A 188 -35.68 44.19 -21.44
N ASP A 189 -34.67 44.44 -22.27
CA ASP A 189 -34.43 45.75 -22.88
C ASP A 189 -35.62 46.24 -23.70
N LYS A 190 -36.25 45.34 -24.48
CA LYS A 190 -37.48 45.67 -25.23
C LYS A 190 -38.62 46.05 -24.29
N LEU A 191 -38.77 45.34 -23.17
CA LEU A 191 -39.77 45.65 -22.16
C LEU A 191 -39.47 47.00 -21.52
N LEU A 192 -38.24 47.25 -21.09
CA LEU A 192 -37.80 48.52 -20.50
C LEU A 192 -38.02 49.70 -21.44
N LEU A 193 -37.72 49.54 -22.74
CA LEU A 193 -38.04 50.55 -23.75
C LEU A 193 -39.55 50.82 -23.87
N SER A 194 -40.39 49.79 -23.73
CA SER A 194 -41.85 49.97 -23.72
C SER A 194 -42.35 50.68 -22.45
N LEU A 195 -41.74 50.38 -21.29
CA LEU A 195 -42.04 51.07 -20.03
C LEU A 195 -41.58 52.52 -20.08
N GLN A 196 -40.43 52.81 -20.70
CA GLN A 196 -39.94 54.17 -20.88
C GLN A 196 -40.89 55.01 -21.74
N LYS A 197 -41.43 54.42 -22.83
CA LYS A 197 -42.45 55.08 -23.66
C LYS A 197 -43.74 55.34 -22.86
N LEU A 198 -44.19 54.34 -22.10
CA LEU A 198 -45.36 54.50 -21.24
C LEU A 198 -45.13 55.58 -20.17
N ALA A 199 -43.94 55.64 -19.58
CA ALA A 199 -43.58 56.66 -18.61
C ALA A 199 -43.52 58.07 -19.23
N SER A 200 -43.01 58.21 -20.47
CA SER A 200 -43.04 59.50 -21.17
C SER A 200 -44.46 59.95 -21.53
N ASP A 201 -45.38 59.02 -21.80
CA ASP A 201 -46.79 59.31 -22.05
C ASP A 201 -47.55 59.69 -20.77
N LEU A 202 -46.97 59.38 -19.59
CA LEU A 202 -47.56 59.61 -18.28
C LEU A 202 -47.18 60.96 -17.66
N ASP A 203 -46.24 61.70 -18.26
CA ASP A 203 -45.66 62.90 -17.65
C ASP A 203 -46.78 63.92 -17.31
N PRO A 204 -47.08 64.15 -16.01
CA PRO A 204 -48.20 64.95 -15.55
C PRO A 204 -47.86 66.45 -15.56
N GLY A 205 -47.16 66.90 -16.59
CA GLY A 205 -46.89 68.31 -16.86
C GLY A 205 -47.98 68.94 -17.72
N GLN A 206 -49.25 68.86 -17.29
CA GLN A 206 -50.33 69.66 -17.88
C GLN A 206 -50.16 71.14 -17.51
N SER A 207 -49.13 71.80 -18.03
CA SER A 207 -49.03 73.28 -18.00
C SER A 207 -50.26 73.92 -18.63
N GLY A 208 -50.91 73.21 -19.55
CA GLY A 208 -52.14 73.66 -20.21
C GLY A 208 -53.36 73.76 -19.30
N ASP A 209 -53.47 72.95 -18.24
CA ASP A 209 -54.66 72.97 -17.37
C ASP A 209 -54.61 74.20 -16.43
N ASP A 210 -53.45 74.54 -15.89
CA ASP A 210 -53.26 75.77 -15.10
C ASP A 210 -53.41 77.03 -15.97
N ASP A 211 -52.86 77.02 -17.19
CA ASP A 211 -53.01 78.13 -18.14
C ASP A 211 -54.47 78.32 -18.59
N THR A 212 -55.20 77.21 -18.80
CA THR A 212 -56.63 77.28 -19.16
C THR A 212 -57.49 77.73 -17.99
N ILE A 213 -57.21 77.30 -16.75
CA ILE A 213 -57.87 77.80 -15.54
C ILE A 213 -57.63 79.31 -15.38
N ALA A 214 -56.39 79.78 -15.54
CA ALA A 214 -56.07 81.20 -15.48
C ALA A 214 -56.82 82.00 -16.57
N ARG A 215 -56.90 81.46 -17.79
CA ARG A 215 -57.65 82.09 -18.89
C ARG A 215 -59.16 82.13 -18.65
N ILE A 216 -59.75 81.07 -18.10
CA ILE A 216 -61.18 81.03 -17.75
C ILE A 216 -61.50 82.07 -16.67
N ARG A 217 -60.64 82.21 -15.66
CA ARG A 217 -60.78 83.24 -14.63
C ARG A 217 -60.70 84.66 -15.21
N ASP A 218 -59.75 84.94 -16.11
CA ASP A 218 -59.64 86.24 -16.79
C ASP A 218 -60.89 86.54 -17.64
N LEU A 219 -61.39 85.57 -18.40
CA LEU A 219 -62.60 85.73 -19.21
C LEU A 219 -63.85 85.96 -18.35
N CYS A 220 -63.98 85.26 -17.21
CA CYS A 220 -65.08 85.49 -16.26
C CYS A 220 -64.99 86.90 -15.65
N ALA A 221 -63.79 87.37 -15.28
CA ALA A 221 -63.61 88.72 -14.77
C ALA A 221 -63.99 89.80 -15.80
N ARG A 222 -63.63 89.60 -17.08
CA ARG A 222 -64.06 90.49 -18.17
C ARG A 222 -65.57 90.46 -18.39
N LEU A 223 -66.20 89.29 -18.33
CA LEU A 223 -67.64 89.16 -18.45
C LEU A 223 -68.38 89.88 -17.31
N ILE A 224 -67.93 89.71 -16.06
CA ILE A 224 -68.47 90.43 -14.90
C ILE A 224 -68.34 91.94 -15.12
N LYS A 225 -67.15 92.42 -15.53
CA LYS A 225 -66.94 93.84 -15.80
C LYS A 225 -67.91 94.39 -16.86
N HIS A 226 -68.03 93.73 -18.00
CA HIS A 226 -68.90 94.19 -19.09
C HIS A 226 -70.40 94.08 -18.76
N THR A 227 -70.81 93.07 -17.99
CA THR A 227 -72.21 92.94 -17.55
C THR A 227 -72.57 94.03 -16.54
N VAL A 228 -71.70 94.33 -15.58
CA VAL A 228 -71.89 95.44 -14.61
C VAL A 228 -71.94 96.78 -15.34
N GLU A 229 -70.98 97.05 -16.24
CA GLU A 229 -70.97 98.27 -17.06
C GLU A 229 -72.22 98.38 -17.95
N GLY A 230 -72.65 97.27 -18.56
CA GLY A 230 -73.86 97.22 -19.40
C GLY A 230 -75.16 97.45 -18.63
N ILE A 231 -75.27 96.86 -17.43
CA ILE A 231 -76.43 97.08 -16.55
C ILE A 231 -76.42 98.53 -16.07
N ARG A 232 -75.28 99.06 -15.60
CA ARG A 232 -75.17 100.46 -15.14
C ARG A 232 -75.53 101.46 -16.22
N THR A 233 -74.97 101.33 -17.42
CA THR A 233 -75.28 102.23 -18.55
C THR A 233 -76.74 102.14 -19.00
N ARG A 234 -77.36 100.96 -18.93
CA ARG A 234 -78.80 100.79 -19.19
C ARG A 234 -79.64 101.47 -18.10
N LEU A 235 -79.21 101.38 -16.85
CA LEU A 235 -79.86 101.98 -15.69
C LEU A 235 -79.77 103.51 -15.74
N ASP A 236 -78.58 104.05 -16.00
CA ASP A 236 -78.34 105.48 -16.24
C ASP A 236 -79.19 106.02 -17.39
N ARG A 237 -79.32 105.24 -18.48
CA ARG A 237 -80.18 105.62 -19.60
C ARG A 237 -81.66 105.69 -19.19
N ILE A 238 -82.16 104.68 -18.49
CA ILE A 238 -83.55 104.66 -18.01
C ILE A 238 -83.80 105.80 -17.02
N TYR A 239 -82.86 106.08 -16.13
CA TYR A 239 -82.91 107.20 -15.20
C TYR A 239 -82.96 108.55 -15.94
N LEU A 240 -82.10 108.77 -16.93
CA LEU A 240 -82.12 109.99 -17.74
C LEU A 240 -83.39 110.11 -18.62
N ASP A 241 -83.90 109.01 -19.16
CA ASP A 241 -85.14 109.00 -19.96
C ASP A 241 -86.39 109.25 -19.08
N THR A 242 -86.40 108.78 -17.83
CA THR A 242 -87.48 109.06 -16.86
C THR A 242 -87.42 110.50 -16.33
N LEU A 243 -86.24 111.05 -16.05
CA LEU A 243 -86.04 112.47 -15.74
C LEU A 243 -86.55 113.39 -16.87
N LYS A 244 -86.21 113.08 -18.12
CA LYS A 244 -86.70 113.84 -19.30
C LYS A 244 -88.22 113.77 -19.44
N SER A 245 -88.82 112.62 -19.13
CA SER A 245 -90.27 112.41 -19.19
C SER A 245 -90.99 113.15 -18.04
N SER A 246 -90.40 113.14 -16.83
CA SER A 246 -90.94 113.81 -15.63
C SER A 246 -90.93 115.34 -15.75
N ASN A 247 -89.88 115.94 -16.34
CA ASN A 247 -89.79 117.40 -16.57
C ASN A 247 -90.89 117.99 -17.49
N THR A 248 -91.69 117.15 -18.15
CA THR A 248 -92.84 117.61 -18.96
C THR A 248 -94.15 117.70 -18.18
N SER A 249 -94.17 117.26 -16.92
CA SER A 249 -95.33 117.22 -16.03
C SER A 249 -95.08 118.06 -14.78
N ASN A 250 -95.67 119.25 -14.70
CA ASN A 250 -95.56 120.14 -13.54
C ASN A 250 -96.13 119.53 -12.24
N GLY A 251 -95.35 119.52 -11.14
CA GLY A 251 -95.85 119.27 -9.78
C GLY A 251 -94.74 119.13 -8.73
N HIS A 252 -94.89 119.80 -7.58
CA HIS A 252 -93.87 120.00 -6.52
C HIS A 252 -93.66 118.78 -5.59
N ASP A 253 -94.29 117.62 -5.87
CA ASP A 253 -94.10 116.34 -5.14
C ASP A 253 -93.01 115.44 -5.76
N SER A 254 -92.44 115.84 -6.89
CA SER A 254 -91.47 115.07 -7.67
C SER A 254 -90.10 114.95 -6.99
N ASP A 255 -89.67 115.95 -6.21
CA ASP A 255 -88.31 115.99 -5.66
C ASP A 255 -88.05 114.92 -4.59
N ASN A 256 -89.04 114.61 -3.74
CA ASN A 256 -88.90 113.54 -2.75
C ASN A 256 -88.88 112.15 -3.43
N GLN A 257 -89.72 111.93 -4.44
CA GLN A 257 -89.74 110.68 -5.21
C GLN A 257 -88.45 110.48 -6.01
N VAL A 258 -87.85 111.57 -6.52
CA VAL A 258 -86.56 111.52 -7.22
C VAL A 258 -85.42 111.16 -6.25
N ASN A 259 -85.45 111.68 -5.01
CA ASN A 259 -84.47 111.31 -3.99
C ASN A 259 -84.63 109.85 -3.53
N ASP A 260 -85.86 109.39 -3.29
CA ASP A 260 -86.12 107.98 -2.93
C ASP A 260 -85.66 107.03 -4.05
N LEU A 261 -85.96 107.37 -5.31
CA LEU A 261 -85.49 106.61 -6.47
C LEU A 261 -83.97 106.65 -6.64
N GLN A 262 -83.31 107.75 -6.25
CA GLN A 262 -81.86 107.86 -6.27
C GLN A 262 -81.22 106.96 -5.20
N GLU A 263 -81.76 106.93 -3.98
CA GLU A 263 -81.29 106.03 -2.92
C GLU A 263 -81.48 104.55 -3.30
N GLU A 264 -82.63 104.21 -3.90
CA GLU A 264 -82.88 102.88 -4.47
C GLU A 264 -81.90 102.55 -5.61
N LEU A 265 -81.54 103.53 -6.45
CA LEU A 265 -80.53 103.41 -7.52
C LEU A 265 -79.15 103.07 -6.95
N GLU A 266 -78.74 103.82 -5.92
CA GLU A 266 -77.44 103.69 -5.27
C GLU A 266 -77.34 102.34 -4.56
N SER A 267 -78.43 101.89 -3.91
CA SER A 267 -78.56 100.55 -3.36
C SER A 267 -78.42 99.48 -4.47
N LEU A 268 -79.12 99.64 -5.59
CA LEU A 268 -79.05 98.70 -6.71
C LEU A 268 -77.65 98.68 -7.35
N TYR A 269 -76.95 99.81 -7.43
CA TYR A 269 -75.56 99.87 -7.91
C TYR A 269 -74.56 99.14 -7.02
N SER A 270 -74.84 99.05 -5.73
CA SER A 270 -74.04 98.26 -4.79
C SER A 270 -74.27 96.75 -4.96
N GLU A 271 -75.48 96.34 -5.37
CA GLU A 271 -75.88 94.93 -5.50
C GLU A 271 -75.56 94.33 -6.89
N ILE A 272 -75.49 95.15 -7.94
CA ILE A 272 -75.22 94.69 -9.32
C ILE A 272 -73.89 93.92 -9.43
N LEU A 273 -72.82 94.37 -8.77
CA LEU A 273 -71.51 93.71 -8.85
C LEU A 273 -71.51 92.33 -8.15
N PRO A 274 -71.92 92.19 -6.88
CA PRO A 274 -72.05 90.89 -6.22
C PRO A 274 -72.93 89.89 -6.99
N VAL A 275 -74.07 90.34 -7.52
CA VAL A 275 -74.98 89.46 -8.27
C VAL A 275 -74.37 89.04 -9.62
N ALA A 276 -73.73 89.96 -10.34
CA ALA A 276 -73.03 89.63 -11.59
C ALA A 276 -71.89 88.65 -11.33
N GLN A 277 -71.11 88.84 -10.25
CA GLN A 277 -70.06 87.93 -9.85
C GLN A 277 -70.61 86.53 -9.54
N MET A 278 -71.61 86.41 -8.66
CA MET A 278 -72.23 85.12 -8.35
C MET A 278 -72.79 84.43 -9.59
N SER A 279 -73.43 85.19 -10.48
CA SER A 279 -74.02 84.63 -11.71
C SER A 279 -72.94 84.08 -12.66
N ALA A 280 -71.82 84.78 -12.84
CA ALA A 280 -70.74 84.36 -13.71
C ALA A 280 -69.95 83.18 -13.11
N GLU A 281 -69.74 83.20 -11.80
CA GLU A 281 -69.10 82.11 -11.08
C GLU A 281 -69.93 80.81 -11.19
N GLN A 282 -71.25 80.90 -10.95
CA GLN A 282 -72.13 79.74 -10.96
C GLN A 282 -72.43 79.19 -12.36
N GLN A 283 -72.55 80.05 -13.37
CA GLN A 283 -72.86 79.62 -14.75
C GLN A 283 -71.64 79.14 -15.52
N TYR A 284 -70.45 79.70 -15.27
CA TYR A 284 -69.28 79.47 -16.14
C TYR A 284 -68.05 78.95 -15.38
N LEU A 285 -67.70 79.54 -14.23
CA LEU A 285 -66.46 79.19 -13.52
C LEU A 285 -66.57 77.82 -12.85
N GLU A 286 -67.59 77.58 -12.03
CA GLU A 286 -67.76 76.32 -11.30
C GLU A 286 -67.94 75.12 -12.23
N PRO A 287 -68.77 75.18 -13.30
CA PRO A 287 -68.90 74.06 -14.23
C PRO A 287 -67.59 73.75 -14.96
N ALA A 288 -66.84 74.77 -15.39
CA ALA A 288 -65.57 74.59 -16.07
C ALA A 288 -64.50 73.97 -15.14
N LEU A 289 -64.41 74.43 -13.89
CA LEU A 289 -63.53 73.83 -12.88
C LEU A 289 -63.92 72.39 -12.57
N ARG A 290 -65.23 72.07 -12.52
CA ARG A 290 -65.71 70.71 -12.32
C ARG A 290 -65.37 69.80 -13.50
N THR A 291 -65.46 70.29 -14.74
CA THR A 291 -65.05 69.51 -15.91
C THR A 291 -63.55 69.26 -15.94
N ILE A 292 -62.74 70.26 -15.60
CA ILE A 292 -61.27 70.13 -15.55
C ILE A 292 -60.86 69.17 -14.42
N ALA A 293 -61.51 69.26 -13.26
CA ALA A 293 -61.28 68.32 -12.15
C ALA A 293 -61.68 66.88 -12.52
N ALA A 294 -62.77 66.70 -13.28
CA ALA A 294 -63.19 65.38 -13.74
C ALA A 294 -62.23 64.78 -14.78
N THR A 295 -61.72 65.59 -15.73
CA THR A 295 -60.71 65.13 -16.70
C THR A 295 -59.38 64.83 -16.03
N ASN A 296 -58.96 65.63 -15.06
CA ASN A 296 -57.78 65.36 -14.24
C ASN A 296 -57.94 64.08 -13.41
N GLY A 297 -59.12 63.84 -12.82
CA GLY A 297 -59.43 62.59 -12.13
C GLY A 297 -59.31 61.35 -13.03
N GLN A 298 -59.74 61.43 -14.29
CA GLN A 298 -59.57 60.34 -15.27
C GLN A 298 -58.11 60.18 -15.73
N GLY A 299 -57.38 61.29 -15.88
CA GLY A 299 -55.94 61.27 -16.16
C GLY A 299 -55.16 60.61 -15.03
N GLN A 300 -55.49 60.94 -13.79
CA GLN A 300 -54.90 60.35 -12.58
C GLN A 300 -55.23 58.86 -12.44
N GLU A 301 -56.44 58.43 -12.80
CA GLU A 301 -56.76 56.99 -12.79
C GLU A 301 -55.94 56.21 -13.84
N ARG A 302 -55.74 56.80 -15.03
CA ARG A 302 -54.88 56.22 -16.07
C ARG A 302 -53.42 56.19 -15.65
N SER A 303 -52.92 57.27 -15.02
CA SER A 303 -51.54 57.32 -14.52
C SER A 303 -51.32 56.29 -13.41
N VAL A 304 -52.24 56.16 -12.46
CA VAL A 304 -52.17 55.13 -11.40
C VAL A 304 -52.16 53.72 -11.99
N LYS A 305 -53.00 53.43 -13.00
CA LYS A 305 -53.02 52.13 -13.69
C LYS A 305 -51.71 51.85 -14.41
N ALA A 306 -51.15 52.83 -15.11
CA ALA A 306 -49.90 52.68 -15.83
C ALA A 306 -48.68 52.58 -14.90
N VAL A 307 -48.63 53.35 -13.80
CA VAL A 307 -47.60 53.19 -12.74
C VAL A 307 -47.69 51.81 -12.12
N LYS A 308 -48.89 51.32 -11.79
CA LYS A 308 -49.07 49.97 -11.27
C LYS A 308 -48.53 48.90 -12.24
N TYR A 309 -48.84 49.04 -13.53
CA TYR A 309 -48.30 48.16 -14.57
C TYR A 309 -46.77 48.24 -14.66
N ILE A 310 -46.17 49.44 -14.63
CA ILE A 310 -44.71 49.62 -14.60
C ILE A 310 -44.11 48.92 -13.38
N CYS A 311 -44.69 49.09 -12.18
CA CYS A 311 -44.23 48.42 -10.97
C CYS A 311 -44.31 46.88 -11.09
N GLU A 312 -45.43 46.34 -11.56
CA GLU A 312 -45.60 44.90 -11.78
C GLU A 312 -44.58 44.35 -12.78
N CYS A 313 -44.33 45.07 -13.88
CA CYS A 313 -43.30 44.70 -14.84
C CYS A 313 -41.88 44.76 -14.26
N LEU A 314 -41.56 45.76 -13.44
CA LEU A 314 -40.26 45.85 -12.76
C LEU A 314 -40.09 44.70 -11.75
N THR A 315 -41.12 44.36 -10.97
CA THR A 315 -41.09 43.19 -10.09
C THR A 315 -40.90 41.90 -10.89
N PHE A 316 -41.58 41.76 -12.03
CA PHE A 316 -41.39 40.62 -12.93
C PHE A 316 -39.94 40.52 -13.45
N LEU A 317 -39.35 41.64 -13.88
CA LEU A 317 -37.96 41.69 -14.34
C LEU A 317 -36.99 41.29 -13.24
N VAL A 318 -37.17 41.80 -12.01
CA VAL A 318 -36.34 41.44 -10.85
C VAL A 318 -36.43 39.95 -10.55
N ASN A 319 -37.64 39.40 -10.40
CA ASN A 319 -37.83 37.98 -10.13
C ASN A 319 -37.21 37.12 -11.24
N ARG A 320 -37.35 37.54 -12.51
CA ARG A 320 -36.74 36.82 -13.63
C ARG A 320 -35.22 36.85 -13.55
N ILE A 321 -34.59 37.99 -13.25
CA ILE A 321 -33.14 38.09 -13.09
C ILE A 321 -32.65 37.22 -11.92
N GLU A 322 -33.36 37.20 -10.79
CA GLU A 322 -33.03 36.34 -9.64
C GLU A 322 -33.04 34.85 -10.02
N THR A 323 -34.09 34.39 -10.71
CA THR A 323 -34.16 32.99 -11.18
C THR A 323 -33.10 32.63 -12.22
N LEU A 324 -32.65 33.61 -13.02
CA LEU A 324 -31.56 33.41 -13.98
C LEU A 324 -30.21 33.33 -13.27
N LEU A 325 -30.00 34.17 -12.27
CA LEU A 325 -28.79 34.17 -11.47
C LEU A 325 -28.61 32.81 -10.78
N GLU A 326 -29.65 32.30 -10.13
CA GLU A 326 -29.63 30.96 -9.50
C GLU A 326 -29.25 29.86 -10.49
N ARG A 327 -29.89 29.83 -11.68
CA ARG A 327 -29.58 28.85 -12.74
C ARG A 327 -28.17 28.99 -13.29
N ILE A 328 -27.66 30.22 -13.43
CA ILE A 328 -26.30 30.47 -13.90
C ILE A 328 -25.29 30.00 -12.85
N GLU A 329 -25.55 30.25 -11.55
CA GLU A 329 -24.71 29.77 -10.45
C GLU A 329 -24.65 28.23 -10.43
N GLU A 330 -25.79 27.55 -10.55
CA GLU A 330 -25.83 26.09 -10.68
C GLU A 330 -25.02 25.59 -11.88
N SER A 331 -25.18 26.24 -13.04
CA SER A 331 -24.43 25.90 -14.25
C SER A 331 -22.92 26.15 -14.09
N GLN A 332 -22.54 27.19 -13.35
CA GLN A 332 -21.15 27.51 -13.04
C GLN A 332 -20.55 26.48 -12.08
N CYS A 333 -21.27 26.09 -11.03
CA CYS A 333 -20.86 25.03 -10.11
C CYS A 333 -20.65 23.72 -10.86
N HIS A 334 -21.59 23.35 -11.75
CA HIS A 334 -21.45 22.17 -12.61
C HIS A 334 -20.21 22.25 -13.50
N ARG A 335 -19.96 23.40 -14.14
CA ARG A 335 -18.76 23.64 -14.97
C ARG A 335 -17.48 23.50 -14.15
N MET A 336 -17.43 24.06 -12.95
CA MET A 336 -16.26 23.96 -12.08
C MET A 336 -16.00 22.52 -11.65
N ALA A 337 -17.05 21.77 -11.32
CA ALA A 337 -16.94 20.35 -10.98
C ALA A 337 -16.45 19.52 -12.18
N LEU A 338 -17.00 19.73 -13.38
CA LEU A 338 -16.53 19.08 -14.60
C LEU A 338 -15.07 19.40 -14.90
N GLN A 339 -14.68 20.67 -14.79
CA GLN A 339 -13.30 21.09 -15.00
C GLN A 339 -12.34 20.43 -13.99
N PHE A 340 -12.74 20.33 -12.72
CA PHE A 340 -11.95 19.63 -11.71
C PHE A 340 -11.78 18.14 -12.03
N VAL A 341 -12.85 17.46 -12.45
CA VAL A 341 -12.80 16.05 -12.86
C VAL A 341 -11.89 15.88 -14.08
N VAL A 342 -12.02 16.74 -15.10
CA VAL A 342 -11.17 16.73 -16.28
C VAL A 342 -9.70 16.95 -15.91
N ASP A 343 -9.40 17.94 -15.07
CA ASP A 343 -8.03 18.23 -14.64
C ASP A 343 -7.45 17.09 -13.80
N SER A 344 -8.25 16.47 -12.93
CA SER A 344 -7.85 15.29 -12.16
C SER A 344 -7.58 14.09 -13.08
N ALA A 345 -8.45 13.84 -14.05
CA ALA A 345 -8.29 12.75 -15.00
C ALA A 345 -7.04 12.95 -15.89
N LYS A 346 -6.77 14.18 -16.32
CA LYS A 346 -5.53 14.54 -17.03
C LYS A 346 -4.29 14.34 -16.17
N LYS A 347 -4.34 14.67 -14.88
CA LYS A 347 -3.22 14.45 -13.94
C LYS A 347 -2.93 12.96 -13.75
N GLU A 348 -3.96 12.13 -13.57
CA GLU A 348 -3.78 10.68 -13.47
C GLU A 348 -3.24 10.08 -14.78
N LEU A 349 -3.68 10.58 -15.93
CA LEU A 349 -3.17 10.15 -17.23
C LEU A 349 -1.71 10.61 -17.49
N ALA A 350 -1.33 11.77 -16.97
CA ALA A 350 0.04 12.29 -17.07
C ALA A 350 1.01 11.64 -16.07
N ARG A 351 0.50 10.86 -15.11
CA ARG A 351 1.33 10.16 -14.14
C ARG A 351 2.15 9.11 -14.91
N PRO A 352 3.49 9.22 -14.91
CA PRO A 352 4.30 8.21 -15.55
C PRO A 352 4.08 6.88 -14.83
N GLU A 353 3.75 5.84 -15.61
CA GLU A 353 3.94 4.45 -15.22
C GLU A 353 5.32 4.34 -14.55
N PRO A 354 5.44 3.78 -13.33
CA PRO A 354 6.74 3.60 -12.71
C PRO A 354 7.55 2.70 -13.64
N SER A 355 8.40 3.33 -14.44
CA SER A 355 9.28 2.64 -15.37
C SER A 355 9.99 1.57 -14.56
N THR A 356 9.73 0.31 -14.92
CA THR A 356 10.43 -0.82 -14.35
C THR A 356 11.89 -0.66 -14.75
N THR A 357 12.67 0.01 -13.92
CA THR A 357 14.12 -0.09 -13.93
C THR A 357 14.43 -1.57 -13.84
N LYS A 358 15.02 -2.09 -14.92
CA LYS A 358 15.47 -3.48 -15.02
C LYS A 358 16.20 -3.83 -13.73
N PRO A 359 15.79 -4.86 -12.96
CA PRO A 359 16.58 -5.29 -11.82
C PRO A 359 17.90 -5.85 -12.36
N SER A 360 18.97 -5.10 -12.14
CA SER A 360 20.33 -5.59 -12.32
C SER A 360 20.55 -6.76 -11.37
N SER A 361 20.69 -7.96 -11.93
CA SER A 361 21.24 -9.18 -11.32
C SER A 361 20.48 -9.81 -10.13
N PRO A 362 20.36 -11.15 -10.10
CA PRO A 362 19.68 -11.85 -9.02
C PRO A 362 20.64 -12.06 -7.85
N THR A 363 20.57 -11.21 -6.83
CA THR A 363 21.10 -11.57 -5.51
C THR A 363 20.14 -12.58 -4.90
N LYS A 364 20.56 -13.84 -4.91
CA LYS A 364 19.88 -14.99 -4.28
C LYS A 364 19.50 -14.65 -2.83
N PRO A 365 18.22 -14.65 -2.43
CA PRO A 365 17.88 -14.74 -1.02
C PRO A 365 18.07 -16.19 -0.57
N ASN A 366 19.16 -16.41 0.17
CA ASN A 366 19.41 -17.64 0.92
C ASN A 366 18.34 -17.78 2.00
N THR A 367 17.25 -18.50 1.70
CA THR A 367 16.28 -18.94 2.69
C THR A 367 16.47 -20.43 2.94
N GLN A 368 17.41 -20.76 3.83
CA GLN A 368 17.40 -22.02 4.55
C GLN A 368 16.18 -22.03 5.49
N ARG A 369 15.00 -22.34 4.97
CA ARG A 369 13.82 -22.61 5.80
C ARG A 369 13.83 -24.08 6.22
N ARG A 370 14.40 -24.24 7.42
CA ARG A 370 14.23 -25.31 8.40
C ARG A 370 13.00 -26.22 8.12
N ARG A 371 13.30 -27.49 7.87
CA ARG A 371 12.33 -28.60 7.92
C ARG A 371 11.68 -28.63 9.31
N LYS A 372 10.36 -28.48 9.38
CA LYS A 372 9.54 -29.16 10.37
C LYS A 372 8.27 -29.68 9.70
N SER A 373 8.20 -30.99 9.69
CA SER A 373 7.05 -31.83 9.39
C SER A 373 5.99 -31.70 10.49
N SER A 374 4.75 -31.45 10.06
CA SER A 374 3.50 -31.82 10.73
C SER A 374 2.42 -31.73 9.66
N SER A 375 2.12 -32.82 8.97
CA SER A 375 1.00 -33.71 9.28
C SER A 375 -0.31 -32.96 9.57
N SER A 376 -1.19 -33.00 8.57
CA SER A 376 -2.63 -33.21 8.71
C SER A 376 -3.36 -32.45 9.82
N GLN A 377 -4.19 -31.47 9.43
CA GLN A 377 -5.62 -31.58 9.67
C GLN A 377 -6.39 -30.62 8.75
N THR A 378 -7.09 -31.26 7.83
CA THR A 378 -8.22 -30.77 7.07
C THR A 378 -9.27 -30.16 8.01
N SER A 379 -9.79 -28.99 7.68
CA SER A 379 -11.08 -28.51 8.18
C SER A 379 -11.93 -28.05 7.00
N PRO A 380 -13.21 -28.44 6.94
CA PRO A 380 -13.99 -28.39 5.72
C PRO A 380 -14.63 -27.02 5.51
N ILE A 381 -14.64 -26.64 4.23
CA ILE A 381 -15.46 -25.57 3.67
C ILE A 381 -16.93 -25.82 4.03
N ARG A 382 -17.52 -24.91 4.82
CA ARG A 382 -18.97 -24.82 4.96
C ARG A 382 -19.51 -24.18 3.69
N ALA A 383 -19.92 -25.04 2.76
CA ALA A 383 -20.78 -24.65 1.65
C ALA A 383 -22.05 -24.00 2.20
N ARG A 384 -22.23 -22.70 1.95
CA ARG A 384 -23.55 -22.09 1.97
C ARG A 384 -23.93 -21.74 0.54
N THR A 385 -24.90 -22.52 0.08
CA THR A 385 -25.61 -22.42 -1.18
C THR A 385 -26.41 -21.13 -1.23
N THR A 386 -26.02 -20.18 -2.08
CA THR A 386 -26.96 -19.22 -2.67
C THR A 386 -26.66 -19.09 -4.16
N ARG A 387 -27.47 -19.84 -4.91
CA ARG A 387 -27.82 -19.72 -6.33
C ARG A 387 -27.00 -18.71 -7.15
N ARG A 388 -26.14 -19.27 -8.01
CA ARG A 388 -25.95 -18.76 -9.37
C ARG A 388 -27.32 -18.55 -10.03
N ARG A 389 -27.65 -17.32 -10.37
CA ARG A 389 -28.40 -16.99 -11.58
C ARG A 389 -27.50 -16.08 -12.41
N SER A 390 -26.82 -16.68 -13.37
CA SER A 390 -26.39 -16.01 -14.59
C SER A 390 -27.61 -15.78 -15.48
N SER A 391 -27.55 -14.73 -16.30
CA SER A 391 -28.49 -14.34 -17.37
C SER A 391 -29.90 -13.92 -16.93
N GLY A 392 -30.03 -12.62 -16.72
CA GLY A 392 -31.29 -11.88 -16.57
C GLY A 392 -30.92 -10.41 -16.44
N HIS A 393 -30.89 -9.73 -17.59
CA HIS A 393 -30.84 -8.28 -17.68
C HIS A 393 -32.15 -7.77 -17.06
N ASP A 394 -32.08 -7.37 -15.79
CA ASP A 394 -33.19 -6.77 -15.04
C ASP A 394 -33.17 -5.28 -15.39
N GLU A 395 -33.97 -4.85 -16.36
CA GLU A 395 -34.10 -3.43 -16.75
C GLU A 395 -34.89 -2.59 -15.74
N ASP A 396 -35.42 -3.20 -14.67
CA ASP A 396 -36.31 -2.55 -13.71
C ASP A 396 -35.70 -2.34 -12.31
N ILE A 397 -34.38 -2.45 -12.15
CA ILE A 397 -33.73 -2.12 -10.86
C ILE A 397 -33.42 -0.64 -10.86
N GLU A 398 -34.05 0.11 -9.95
CA GLU A 398 -33.73 1.52 -9.73
C GLU A 398 -32.22 1.72 -9.51
N PRO A 399 -31.62 2.79 -10.06
CA PRO A 399 -30.17 3.00 -10.02
C PRO A 399 -29.62 3.06 -8.59
N GLU A 400 -30.44 3.51 -7.64
CA GLU A 400 -30.13 3.57 -6.21
C GLU A 400 -29.97 2.16 -5.61
N GLN A 401 -30.83 1.21 -6.02
CA GLN A 401 -30.76 -0.18 -5.59
C GLN A 401 -29.56 -0.91 -6.19
N GLN A 402 -29.18 -0.56 -7.42
CA GLN A 402 -27.99 -1.11 -8.07
C GLN A 402 -26.69 -0.58 -7.44
N LEU A 403 -26.64 0.71 -7.12
CA LEU A 403 -25.51 1.33 -6.41
C LEU A 403 -25.36 0.71 -5.01
N ALA A 404 -26.45 0.60 -4.25
CA ALA A 404 -26.46 -0.05 -2.95
C ALA A 404 -25.98 -1.51 -3.04
N ARG A 405 -26.45 -2.27 -4.03
CA ARG A 405 -26.01 -3.66 -4.23
C ARG A 405 -24.51 -3.76 -4.53
N ASN A 406 -23.97 -2.85 -5.34
CA ASN A 406 -22.52 -2.78 -5.60
C ASN A 406 -21.72 -2.47 -4.33
N LEU A 407 -22.29 -1.72 -3.40
CA LEU A 407 -21.74 -1.44 -2.07
C LEU A 407 -22.04 -2.56 -1.04
N GLY A 408 -22.74 -3.62 -1.44
CA GLY A 408 -23.16 -4.71 -0.56
C GLY A 408 -24.20 -4.29 0.48
N ILE A 409 -25.02 -3.29 0.15
CA ILE A 409 -26.12 -2.73 0.93
C ILE A 409 -27.43 -3.26 0.34
N ILE A 410 -28.31 -3.80 1.19
CA ILE A 410 -29.64 -4.26 0.80
C ILE A 410 -30.63 -3.20 1.27
N LEU A 411 -31.18 -2.42 0.35
CA LEU A 411 -32.22 -1.45 0.66
C LEU A 411 -33.53 -2.17 1.01
N PRO A 412 -34.31 -1.66 1.99
CA PRO A 412 -35.65 -2.16 2.27
C PRO A 412 -36.55 -1.99 1.03
N ALA A 413 -37.42 -2.97 0.76
CA ALA A 413 -38.32 -2.95 -0.40
C ALA A 413 -39.29 -1.75 -0.37
N GLU A 414 -39.68 -1.26 -1.55
CA GLU A 414 -40.76 -0.27 -1.69
C GLU A 414 -42.07 -0.86 -1.15
N GLY A 415 -42.59 -0.31 -0.06
CA GLY A 415 -43.80 -0.79 0.63
C GLY A 415 -43.66 -0.88 2.15
N VAL A 416 -42.44 -0.75 2.69
CA VAL A 416 -42.21 -0.61 4.14
C VAL A 416 -42.47 0.85 4.55
N SER A 417 -43.14 1.08 5.70
CA SER A 417 -43.30 2.40 6.31
C SER A 417 -41.96 3.16 6.35
N ASP A 418 -41.97 4.45 6.02
CA ASP A 418 -40.77 5.29 6.00
C ASP A 418 -39.98 5.23 7.31
N THR A 419 -40.68 5.11 8.45
CA THR A 419 -40.06 4.93 9.76
C THR A 419 -39.22 3.66 9.87
N ALA A 420 -39.75 2.53 9.42
CA ALA A 420 -39.04 1.24 9.45
C ALA A 420 -37.92 1.18 8.40
N ARG A 421 -38.04 1.96 7.31
CA ARG A 421 -36.96 2.13 6.32
C ARG A 421 -35.78 2.91 6.91
N VAL A 422 -36.05 3.99 7.64
CA VAL A 422 -35.03 4.77 8.35
C VAL A 422 -34.32 3.92 9.41
N GLU A 423 -35.07 3.19 10.26
CA GLU A 423 -34.48 2.32 11.29
C GLU A 423 -33.57 1.22 10.69
N ALA A 424 -33.97 0.63 9.56
CA ALA A 424 -33.16 -0.38 8.87
C ALA A 424 -31.85 0.20 8.31
N LEU A 425 -31.91 1.42 7.77
CA LEU A 425 -30.73 2.13 7.26
C LEU A 425 -29.80 2.59 8.39
N GLU A 426 -30.35 3.11 9.49
CA GLU A 426 -29.58 3.48 10.69
C GLU A 426 -28.87 2.28 11.30
N LYS A 427 -29.56 1.13 11.41
CA LYS A 427 -28.96 -0.11 11.87
C LYS A 427 -27.82 -0.55 10.96
N MET A 428 -28.01 -0.48 9.64
CA MET A 428 -26.96 -0.83 8.69
C MET A 428 -25.75 0.11 8.75
N LEU A 429 -26.00 1.41 8.92
CA LEU A 429 -24.97 2.43 9.10
C LEU A 429 -24.15 2.12 10.36
N SER A 430 -24.81 1.84 11.49
CA SER A 430 -24.14 1.48 12.74
C SER A 430 -23.31 0.18 12.61
N GLU A 431 -23.81 -0.82 11.90
CA GLU A 431 -23.08 -2.07 11.62
C GLU A 431 -21.85 -1.81 10.73
N ARG A 432 -21.93 -0.88 9.78
CA ARG A 432 -20.80 -0.51 8.92
C ARG A 432 -19.75 0.30 9.68
N ILE A 433 -20.16 1.24 10.53
CA ILE A 433 -19.23 1.99 11.39
C ILE A 433 -18.47 1.02 12.30
N THR A 434 -19.18 0.13 13.00
CA THR A 434 -18.54 -0.84 13.90
C THR A 434 -17.61 -1.80 13.16
N ARG A 435 -17.97 -2.24 11.95
CA ARG A 435 -17.05 -3.03 11.09
C ARG A 435 -15.82 -2.24 10.68
N LEU A 436 -15.97 -0.97 10.29
CA LEU A 436 -14.86 -0.10 9.93
C LEU A 436 -13.91 0.08 11.12
N GLU A 437 -14.44 0.40 12.30
CA GLU A 437 -13.65 0.50 13.54
C GLU A 437 -12.93 -0.81 13.85
N SER A 438 -13.59 -1.97 13.70
CA SER A 438 -12.96 -3.27 13.91
C SER A 438 -11.82 -3.53 12.91
N HIS A 439 -11.99 -3.16 11.64
CA HIS A 439 -10.96 -3.27 10.62
C HIS A 439 -9.80 -2.31 10.89
N ALA A 440 -10.08 -1.08 11.30
CA ALA A 440 -9.06 -0.09 11.67
C ALA A 440 -8.23 -0.60 12.86
N ASN A 441 -8.89 -1.08 13.92
CA ASN A 441 -8.21 -1.65 15.09
C ASN A 441 -7.39 -2.90 14.73
N SER A 442 -7.93 -3.77 13.88
CA SER A 442 -7.21 -4.97 13.42
C SER A 442 -5.99 -4.61 12.56
N LEU A 443 -6.11 -3.62 11.67
CA LEU A 443 -5.01 -3.14 10.84
C LEU A 443 -3.93 -2.48 11.71
N GLN A 444 -4.33 -1.64 12.66
CA GLN A 444 -3.42 -1.01 13.62
C GLN A 444 -2.66 -2.07 14.41
N SER A 445 -3.37 -3.03 15.03
CA SER A 445 -2.73 -4.09 15.82
C SER A 445 -1.78 -4.95 14.97
N THR A 446 -2.17 -5.28 13.73
CA THR A 446 -1.33 -6.07 12.82
C THR A 446 -0.09 -5.27 12.39
N ALA A 447 -0.25 -3.99 12.08
CA ALA A 447 0.85 -3.11 11.71
C ALA A 447 1.82 -2.90 12.89
N GLU A 448 1.31 -2.62 14.08
CA GLU A 448 2.12 -2.48 15.31
C GLU A 448 2.88 -3.78 15.63
N THR A 449 2.23 -4.93 15.50
CA THR A 449 2.87 -6.24 15.71
C THR A 449 3.95 -6.51 14.67
N SER A 450 3.70 -6.17 13.40
CA SER A 450 4.70 -6.32 12.34
C SER A 450 5.89 -5.38 12.56
N ILE A 451 5.65 -4.10 12.85
CA ILE A 451 6.69 -3.10 13.09
C ILE A 451 7.52 -3.47 14.31
N SER A 452 6.89 -3.84 15.43
CA SER A 452 7.60 -4.27 16.64
C SER A 452 8.46 -5.52 16.39
N SER A 453 7.96 -6.49 15.61
CA SER A 453 8.75 -7.67 15.25
C SER A 453 9.97 -7.32 14.41
N HIS A 454 9.84 -6.40 13.44
CA HIS A 454 10.95 -5.94 12.62
C HIS A 454 11.94 -5.07 13.39
N LEU A 455 11.47 -4.22 14.30
CA LEU A 455 12.35 -3.42 15.16
C LEU A 455 13.14 -4.31 16.14
N LEU A 456 12.51 -5.34 16.69
CA LEU A 456 13.17 -6.29 17.57
C LEU A 456 14.22 -7.10 16.81
N ASP A 457 13.92 -7.57 15.60
CA ASP A 457 14.89 -8.25 14.74
C ASP A 457 16.04 -7.31 14.31
N ALA A 458 15.73 -6.05 13.97
CA ALA A 458 16.74 -5.03 13.69
C ALA A 458 17.63 -4.75 14.91
N GLN A 459 17.07 -4.69 16.12
CA GLN A 459 17.84 -4.50 17.35
C GLN A 459 18.72 -5.70 17.67
N ILE A 460 18.22 -6.92 17.48
CA ILE A 460 19.02 -8.15 17.65
C ILE A 460 20.14 -8.19 16.63
N THR A 461 19.86 -7.93 15.36
CA THR A 461 20.87 -7.93 14.30
C THR A 461 21.90 -6.83 14.48
N LEU A 462 21.51 -5.63 14.91
CA LEU A 462 22.45 -4.57 15.31
C LEU A 462 23.28 -4.97 16.53
N GLY A 463 22.69 -5.65 17.51
CA GLY A 463 23.40 -6.24 18.64
C GLY A 463 24.45 -7.24 18.18
N LEU A 464 24.07 -8.19 17.32
CA LEU A 464 24.99 -9.20 16.75
C LEU A 464 26.09 -8.56 15.89
N LEU A 465 25.76 -7.53 15.10
CA LEU A 465 26.73 -6.82 14.28
C LEU A 465 27.69 -6.00 15.15
N ARG A 466 27.17 -5.35 16.19
CA ARG A 466 27.98 -4.66 17.19
C ARG A 466 28.89 -5.64 17.94
N ASP A 467 28.36 -6.77 18.38
CA ASP A 467 29.12 -7.81 19.06
C ASP A 467 30.18 -8.41 18.13
N SER A 468 29.86 -8.62 16.86
CA SER A 468 30.83 -9.08 15.85
C SER A 468 31.90 -8.04 15.53
N LEU A 469 31.55 -6.76 15.42
CA LEU A 469 32.53 -5.68 15.20
C LEU A 469 33.42 -5.50 16.41
N LEU A 470 32.86 -5.60 17.61
CA LEU A 470 33.62 -5.41 18.83
C LEU A 470 34.32 -6.69 19.30
N ALA A 471 33.98 -7.87 18.79
CA ALA A 471 34.60 -9.15 19.17
C ALA A 471 36.12 -9.17 18.96
N GLU A 472 36.61 -8.50 17.93
CA GLU A 472 38.05 -8.36 17.63
C GLU A 472 38.69 -7.17 18.36
N THR A 473 37.90 -6.34 19.03
CA THR A 473 38.38 -5.16 19.77
C THR A 473 38.52 -5.46 21.26
N LEU A 474 39.47 -4.79 21.92
CA LEU A 474 39.65 -4.86 23.38
C LEU A 474 38.42 -4.41 24.17
N TYR A 475 37.45 -3.75 23.51
CA TYR A 475 36.23 -3.21 24.09
C TYR A 475 34.98 -4.09 23.87
N GLY A 476 35.11 -5.26 23.23
CA GLY A 476 33.96 -6.15 22.93
C GLY A 476 33.35 -6.88 24.12
N LYS A 477 34.11 -7.06 25.19
CA LYS A 477 33.56 -7.40 26.51
C LYS A 477 33.76 -6.18 27.38
N VAL A 478 32.68 -5.64 27.95
CA VAL A 478 32.75 -4.65 29.02
C VAL A 478 33.44 -5.33 30.20
N ARG A 479 34.77 -5.21 30.28
CA ARG A 479 35.54 -5.60 31.45
C ARG A 479 35.44 -4.43 32.42
N LEU A 480 34.75 -4.66 33.54
CA LEU A 480 34.60 -3.66 34.61
C LEU A 480 35.89 -3.51 35.45
N ILE A 481 36.90 -4.34 35.17
CA ILE A 481 38.17 -4.39 35.88
C ILE A 481 39.27 -4.11 34.86
N ASP A 482 40.17 -3.20 35.22
CA ASP A 482 41.33 -2.81 34.42
C ASP A 482 42.27 -4.04 34.25
N PRO A 483 42.65 -4.41 33.01
CA PRO A 483 43.55 -5.54 32.77
C PRO A 483 44.90 -5.39 33.48
N ASP A 484 45.37 -4.15 33.73
CA ASP A 484 46.63 -3.93 34.42
C ASP A 484 46.52 -4.35 35.90
N VAL A 485 45.40 -4.03 36.54
CA VAL A 485 45.10 -4.44 37.92
C VAL A 485 44.93 -5.97 38.03
N GLU A 486 44.28 -6.61 37.06
CA GLU A 486 44.18 -8.08 37.03
C GLU A 486 45.55 -8.74 36.86
N SER A 487 46.44 -8.14 36.05
CA SER A 487 47.81 -8.60 35.87
C SER A 487 48.64 -8.44 37.15
N ASP A 488 48.48 -7.32 37.86
CA ASP A 488 49.21 -7.03 39.08
C ASP A 488 48.73 -7.89 40.25
N VAL A 489 47.43 -8.16 40.34
CA VAL A 489 46.88 -9.15 41.30
C VAL A 489 47.41 -10.54 40.99
N SER A 490 47.50 -10.91 39.70
CA SER A 490 48.07 -12.20 39.30
C SER A 490 49.55 -12.30 39.66
N LYS A 491 50.34 -11.25 39.43
CA LYS A 491 51.76 -11.19 39.85
C LYS A 491 51.89 -11.29 41.37
N PHE A 492 51.06 -10.54 42.10
CA PHE A 492 51.03 -10.60 43.57
C PHE A 492 50.70 -12.01 44.07
N ASP A 493 49.74 -12.71 43.45
CA ASP A 493 49.41 -14.09 43.82
C ASP A 493 50.58 -15.05 43.55
N HIS A 494 51.32 -14.86 42.44
CA HIS A 494 52.55 -15.63 42.18
C HIS A 494 53.65 -15.31 43.21
N GLU A 495 53.85 -14.04 43.56
CA GLU A 495 54.81 -13.62 44.58
C GLU A 495 54.45 -14.18 45.96
N VAL A 496 53.16 -14.20 46.32
CA VAL A 496 52.68 -14.81 47.56
C VAL A 496 52.90 -16.32 47.56
N GLN A 497 52.63 -17.01 46.44
CA GLN A 497 52.94 -18.43 46.31
C GLN A 497 54.43 -18.72 46.40
N ASP A 498 55.27 -17.87 45.82
CA ASP A 498 56.73 -18.02 45.92
C ASP A 498 57.23 -17.74 47.34
N LEU A 499 56.67 -16.73 48.02
CA LEU A 499 56.93 -16.50 49.44
C LEU A 499 56.47 -17.68 50.30
N GLN A 500 55.31 -18.26 50.01
CA GLN A 500 54.81 -19.43 50.71
C GLN A 500 55.72 -20.65 50.49
N ARG A 501 56.15 -20.90 49.25
CA ARG A 501 57.17 -21.93 48.96
C ARG A 501 58.48 -21.65 49.68
N SER A 502 58.90 -20.39 49.75
CA SER A 502 60.12 -20.01 50.48
C SER A 502 59.98 -20.23 51.98
N LEU A 503 58.79 -19.96 52.55
CA LEU A 503 58.49 -20.19 53.95
C LEU A 503 58.39 -21.68 54.28
N ASP A 504 57.75 -22.47 53.40
CA ASP A 504 57.70 -23.92 53.52
C ASP A 504 59.09 -24.56 53.38
N ALA A 505 59.99 -23.96 52.59
CA ALA A 505 61.39 -24.36 52.48
C ALA A 505 62.24 -23.97 53.70
N VAL A 506 61.80 -23.00 54.51
CA VAL A 506 62.41 -22.71 55.81
C VAL A 506 61.99 -23.79 56.79
N GLU A 507 62.84 -24.80 56.98
CA GLU A 507 62.66 -25.81 58.03
C GLU A 507 62.65 -25.16 59.43
N LEU A 508 61.45 -24.86 59.93
CA LEU A 508 61.23 -24.41 61.31
C LEU A 508 61.81 -25.41 62.34
N HIS A 509 61.92 -26.69 61.97
CA HIS A 509 62.57 -27.72 62.78
C HIS A 509 64.10 -27.58 62.87
N ALA A 510 64.78 -27.01 61.86
CA ALA A 510 66.21 -26.71 61.92
C ALA A 510 66.51 -25.51 62.84
N LEU A 511 65.56 -24.56 62.95
CA LEU A 511 65.62 -23.44 63.90
C LEU A 511 65.24 -23.86 65.33
N GLN A 512 64.49 -24.96 65.50
CA GLN A 512 64.15 -25.56 66.78
C GLN A 512 65.19 -26.59 67.27
N ALA A 513 66.11 -27.02 66.41
CA ALA A 513 67.27 -27.80 66.80
C ALA A 513 68.17 -26.97 67.73
N LYS A 514 68.43 -27.49 68.93
CA LYS A 514 69.20 -26.83 69.99
C LYS A 514 70.51 -26.28 69.43
N ASN A 515 70.63 -24.95 69.37
CA ASN A 515 71.86 -24.29 68.97
C ASN A 515 72.88 -24.42 70.11
N ILE A 516 73.79 -25.39 69.97
CA ILE A 516 74.84 -25.71 70.94
C ILE A 516 75.67 -24.47 71.30
N ASN A 517 75.86 -23.53 70.36
CA ASN A 517 76.59 -22.29 70.61
C ASN A 517 75.83 -21.34 71.53
N ARG A 518 74.49 -21.34 71.49
CA ARG A 518 73.65 -20.58 72.42
C ARG A 518 73.72 -21.17 73.82
N GLU A 519 73.70 -22.49 73.96
CA GLU A 519 73.85 -23.15 75.27
C GLU A 519 75.26 -22.96 75.85
N GLN A 520 76.33 -23.03 75.04
CA GLN A 520 77.69 -22.71 75.49
C GLN A 520 77.85 -21.26 75.96
N LEU A 521 77.15 -20.32 75.32
CA LEU A 521 77.15 -18.92 75.72
C LEU A 521 76.37 -18.73 77.02
N VAL A 522 75.23 -19.41 77.19
CA VAL A 522 74.48 -19.40 78.45
C VAL A 522 75.26 -20.06 79.59
N GLU A 523 75.94 -21.19 79.37
CA GLU A 523 76.79 -21.83 80.38
C GLU A 523 77.99 -20.96 80.80
N ARG A 524 78.62 -20.25 79.86
CA ARG A 524 79.71 -19.31 80.18
C ARG A 524 79.27 -18.14 81.03
N TRP A 525 77.99 -17.78 80.98
CA TRP A 525 77.41 -16.67 81.74
C TRP A 525 76.66 -17.14 82.99
N SER A 526 76.56 -18.46 83.21
CA SER A 526 75.89 -19.04 84.39
C SER A 526 76.88 -19.62 85.42
N ARG A 527 78.14 -19.17 85.44
CA ARG A 527 79.08 -19.38 86.56
C ARG A 527 79.44 -18.08 87.24
#